data_AF-A0A2S6T4K4-F1
#
_entry.id   AF-A0A2S6T4K4-F1
#
_cell.length_a   1.000
_cell.length_b   1.000
_cell.length_c   1.000
_cell.angle_alpha   90.00
_cell.angle_beta   90.00
_cell.angle_gamma   90.00
#
_symmetry.space_group_name_H-M   'P 1'
#
loop_
_entity.id
_entity.type
_entity.pdbx_description
1 polymer ?
#
loop_
_entity_poly.entity_id
_entity_poly.type
_entity_poly.pdbx_seq_one_letter_code
_entity_poly.pdbx_strand_id
1 'polypeptide(L)'
;IKVKENRNIDEGPRKDEKVTVEVPTSYTFNVEFHSGTLIQGFISFDVINHQRNHMELYGTKGSLIVPDPNMFGGPVTISKEIGSEWVDHSADAMHLGKVNIINHSGRTNEAPQQSNYRGAGLADLIYAIENNTEHRCNGNLALHVLDLIESTLKAAELGQEITLQTTCNKPAPFTEDQISHIMK
;
A
#
# COMPACT_ATOMS: atom_id res chain seq x y z
N ILE A 1 4.55 -3.95 19.57
CA ILE A 1 5.30 -5.04 20.24
C ILE A 1 6.68 -5.16 19.61
N LYS A 2 7.74 -5.40 20.40
CA LYS A 2 9.08 -5.76 19.91
C LYS A 2 9.29 -7.27 20.11
N VAL A 3 9.55 -8.01 19.04
CA VAL A 3 9.64 -9.49 19.10
C VAL A 3 11.08 -9.99 19.22
N LYS A 4 12.05 -9.28 18.62
CA LYS A 4 13.47 -9.63 18.68
C LYS A 4 14.28 -8.46 19.22
N GLU A 5 15.28 -8.74 20.05
CA GLU A 5 16.22 -7.73 20.55
C GLU A 5 17.23 -7.29 19.47
N ASN A 6 17.54 -8.17 18.52
CA ASN A 6 18.55 -7.91 17.50
C ASN A 6 18.14 -8.53 16.16
N ARG A 7 18.62 -7.93 15.05
CA ARG A 7 18.49 -8.46 13.70
C ARG A 7 19.83 -8.35 12.97
N ASN A 8 20.06 -9.20 11.99
CA ASN A 8 21.19 -9.07 11.08
C ASN A 8 20.74 -8.31 9.83
N ILE A 9 21.65 -7.57 9.22
CA ILE A 9 21.40 -6.92 7.93
C ILE A 9 21.46 -7.99 6.83
N ASP A 10 20.39 -8.12 6.04
CA ASP A 10 20.27 -9.18 5.04
C ASP A 10 21.09 -8.91 3.76
N GLU A 11 21.22 -7.63 3.35
CA GLU A 11 21.82 -7.24 2.07
C GLU A 11 22.71 -6.00 2.17
N GLY A 12 23.66 -5.87 1.23
CA GLY A 12 24.55 -4.72 1.09
C GLY A 12 25.91 -4.85 1.81
N PRO A 13 26.71 -3.76 1.86
CA PRO A 13 28.08 -3.80 2.40
C PRO A 13 28.20 -4.19 3.88
N ARG A 14 27.11 -4.05 4.65
CA ARG A 14 27.02 -4.37 6.08
C ARG A 14 26.32 -5.70 6.34
N LYS A 15 26.18 -6.55 5.33
CA LYS A 15 25.53 -7.86 5.46
C LYS A 15 26.09 -8.63 6.66
N ASP A 16 25.21 -9.33 7.37
CA ASP A 16 25.48 -10.11 8.59
C ASP A 16 25.86 -9.28 9.83
N GLU A 17 26.02 -7.96 9.72
CA GLU A 17 26.21 -7.10 10.87
C GLU A 17 24.94 -7.08 11.73
N LYS A 18 25.12 -7.21 13.05
CA LYS A 18 24.05 -7.28 14.03
C LYS A 18 23.65 -5.88 14.49
N VAL A 19 22.36 -5.57 14.39
CA VAL A 19 21.75 -4.31 14.79
C VAL A 19 20.79 -4.55 15.95
N THR A 20 20.85 -3.70 16.97
CA THR A 20 19.90 -3.71 18.09
C THR A 20 18.57 -3.11 17.62
N VAL A 21 17.47 -3.78 17.93
CA VAL A 21 16.12 -3.30 17.59
C VAL A 21 15.64 -2.36 18.69
N GLU A 22 15.47 -1.10 18.35
CA GLU A 22 15.09 -0.03 19.29
C GLU A 22 13.61 0.35 19.21
N VAL A 23 12.90 -0.12 18.18
CA VAL A 23 11.49 0.22 17.92
C VAL A 23 10.58 -1.00 17.99
N PRO A 24 9.28 -0.84 18.27
CA PRO A 24 8.33 -1.91 18.05
C PRO A 24 8.32 -2.33 16.58
N THR A 25 8.29 -3.63 16.37
CA THR A 25 8.41 -4.28 15.05
C THR A 25 7.08 -4.85 14.57
N SER A 26 6.04 -4.77 15.38
CA SER A 26 4.66 -5.18 15.06
C SER A 26 3.64 -4.21 15.65
N TYR A 27 2.66 -3.82 14.85
CA TYR A 27 1.55 -2.93 15.21
C TYR A 27 0.22 -3.50 14.74
N THR A 28 -0.80 -3.36 15.60
CA THR A 28 -2.20 -3.51 15.22
C THR A 28 -2.87 -2.18 15.48
N PHE A 29 -3.67 -1.69 14.54
CA PHE A 29 -4.29 -0.37 14.64
C PHE A 29 -5.67 -0.36 13.97
N ASN A 30 -6.49 0.61 14.36
CA ASN A 30 -7.72 0.95 13.67
C ASN A 30 -7.68 2.43 13.30
N VAL A 31 -8.20 2.77 12.12
CA VAL A 31 -8.34 4.15 11.63
C VAL A 31 -9.80 4.37 11.31
N GLU A 32 -10.40 5.41 11.88
CA GLU A 32 -11.75 5.85 11.58
C GLU A 32 -11.74 7.07 10.65
N PHE A 33 -12.44 6.96 9.53
CA PHE A 33 -12.64 8.05 8.59
C PHE A 33 -13.83 8.90 9.03
N HIS A 34 -13.88 10.17 8.60
CA HIS A 34 -15.04 11.06 8.84
C HIS A 34 -16.38 10.47 8.36
N SER A 35 -16.37 9.55 7.39
CA SER A 35 -17.56 8.84 6.92
C SER A 35 -18.04 7.72 7.84
N GLY A 36 -17.34 7.44 8.95
CA GLY A 36 -17.55 6.28 9.82
C GLY A 36 -16.98 4.97 9.26
N THR A 37 -16.26 5.01 8.13
CA THR A 37 -15.57 3.84 7.60
C THR A 37 -14.39 3.51 8.50
N LEU A 38 -14.21 2.23 8.82
CA LEU A 38 -13.10 1.73 9.63
C LEU A 38 -12.12 0.95 8.77
N ILE A 39 -10.82 1.22 8.95
CA ILE A 39 -9.74 0.38 8.48
C ILE A 39 -9.08 -0.26 9.69
N GLN A 40 -9.00 -1.59 9.69
CA GLN A 40 -8.22 -2.35 10.66
C GLN A 40 -6.95 -2.86 10.00
N GLY A 41 -5.81 -2.57 10.61
CA GLY A 41 -4.50 -2.91 10.08
C GLY A 41 -3.68 -3.74 11.05
N PHE A 42 -2.87 -4.63 10.48
CA PHE A 42 -1.76 -5.29 11.17
C PHE A 42 -0.53 -5.23 10.27
N ILE A 43 0.57 -4.69 10.80
CA ILE A 43 1.86 -4.59 10.12
C ILE A 43 2.95 -5.14 11.02
N SER A 44 3.87 -5.93 10.45
CA SER A 44 4.92 -6.58 11.22
C SER A 44 6.14 -6.96 10.38
N PHE A 45 7.32 -6.70 10.92
CA PHE A 45 8.59 -7.22 10.40
C PHE A 45 8.91 -8.63 10.92
N ASP A 46 8.11 -9.19 11.82
CA ASP A 46 8.40 -10.46 12.51
C ASP A 46 7.52 -11.62 12.05
N VAL A 47 6.57 -11.35 11.16
CA VAL A 47 5.80 -12.39 10.47
C VAL A 47 6.75 -13.16 9.55
N ILE A 48 6.93 -14.44 9.83
CA ILE A 48 7.82 -15.32 9.04
C ILE A 48 7.21 -15.61 7.67
N ASN A 49 5.91 -15.92 7.64
CA ASN A 49 5.14 -16.16 6.42
C ASN A 49 3.64 -16.02 6.74
N HIS A 50 2.82 -15.66 5.76
CA HIS A 50 1.37 -15.54 5.92
C HIS A 50 0.60 -15.98 4.68
N GLN A 51 -0.67 -16.35 4.87
CA GLN A 51 -1.65 -16.61 3.80
C GLN A 51 -2.87 -15.69 3.89
N ARG A 52 -2.82 -14.63 4.71
CA ARG A 52 -3.89 -13.64 4.75
C ARG A 52 -3.94 -12.85 3.44
N ASN A 53 -5.15 -12.49 3.03
CA ASN A 53 -5.39 -11.47 2.00
C ASN A 53 -4.64 -10.18 2.37
N HIS A 54 -4.05 -9.51 1.38
CA HIS A 54 -3.30 -8.28 1.62
C HIS A 54 -4.22 -7.15 2.07
N MET A 55 -5.36 -6.99 1.39
CA MET A 55 -6.45 -6.08 1.77
C MET A 55 -7.79 -6.69 1.36
N GLU A 56 -8.78 -6.57 2.24
CA GLU A 56 -10.16 -6.98 1.98
C GLU A 56 -11.08 -5.85 2.41
N LEU A 57 -11.97 -5.42 1.52
CA LEU A 57 -12.87 -4.29 1.72
C LEU A 57 -14.32 -4.77 1.68
N TYR A 58 -15.13 -4.22 2.57
CA TYR A 58 -16.55 -4.55 2.69
C TYR A 58 -17.38 -3.30 2.47
N GLY A 59 -18.33 -3.39 1.54
CA GLY A 59 -19.22 -2.29 1.20
C GLY A 59 -20.67 -2.74 1.14
N THR A 60 -21.56 -1.76 0.95
CA THR A 60 -23.01 -2.00 0.86
C THR A 60 -23.43 -2.74 -0.42
N LYS A 61 -22.52 -2.92 -1.38
CA LYS A 61 -22.77 -3.55 -2.68
C LYS A 61 -21.94 -4.83 -2.92
N GLY A 62 -21.23 -5.30 -1.89
CA GLY A 62 -20.36 -6.46 -1.99
C GLY A 62 -19.03 -6.28 -1.27
N SER A 63 -18.20 -7.30 -1.41
CA SER A 63 -16.87 -7.42 -0.85
C SER A 63 -15.83 -7.48 -1.97
N LEU A 64 -14.62 -6.99 -1.66
CA LEU A 64 -13.49 -6.89 -2.57
C LEU A 64 -12.24 -7.44 -1.90
N ILE A 65 -11.52 -8.34 -2.55
CA ILE A 65 -10.14 -8.69 -2.19
C ILE A 65 -9.22 -7.99 -3.19
N VAL A 66 -8.25 -7.25 -2.67
CA VAL A 66 -7.24 -6.53 -3.47
C VAL A 66 -5.94 -7.34 -3.42
N PRO A 67 -5.24 -7.51 -4.56
CA PRO A 67 -3.98 -8.24 -4.61
C PRO A 67 -2.87 -7.53 -3.82
N ASP A 68 -1.68 -8.14 -3.79
CA ASP A 68 -0.50 -7.59 -3.13
C ASP A 68 -0.23 -6.13 -3.58
N PRO A 69 -0.35 -5.13 -2.69
CA PRO A 69 -0.14 -3.72 -3.04
C PRO A 69 1.32 -3.39 -3.36
N ASN A 70 2.26 -4.31 -3.13
CA ASN A 70 3.64 -4.14 -3.53
C ASN A 70 3.82 -4.22 -5.07
N MET A 71 2.81 -4.76 -5.77
CA MET A 71 2.73 -4.83 -7.23
C MET A 71 1.50 -4.08 -7.76
N PHE A 72 1.45 -3.89 -9.07
CA PHE A 72 0.35 -3.26 -9.78
C PHE A 72 -0.56 -4.28 -10.49
N GLY A 73 -0.16 -5.55 -10.48
CA GLY A 73 -0.86 -6.65 -11.16
C GLY A 73 -1.63 -7.56 -10.20
N GLY A 74 -2.17 -8.64 -10.75
CA GLY A 74 -3.02 -9.58 -10.03
C GLY A 74 -4.50 -9.25 -10.14
N PRO A 75 -5.39 -10.26 -10.06
CA PRO A 75 -6.82 -10.02 -10.15
C PRO A 75 -7.33 -9.35 -8.88
N VAL A 76 -8.34 -8.50 -9.08
CA VAL A 76 -9.20 -8.02 -8.00
C VAL A 76 -10.40 -8.95 -7.92
N THR A 77 -10.65 -9.53 -6.75
CA THR A 77 -11.71 -10.54 -6.60
C THR A 77 -12.94 -9.92 -5.93
N ILE A 78 -14.13 -10.13 -6.51
CA ILE A 78 -15.38 -9.50 -6.06
C ILE A 78 -16.42 -10.56 -5.72
N SER A 79 -17.15 -10.36 -4.62
CA SER A 79 -18.40 -11.07 -4.31
C SER A 79 -19.50 -10.06 -4.01
N LYS A 80 -20.68 -10.20 -4.61
CA LYS A 80 -21.75 -9.18 -4.54
C LYS A 80 -22.96 -9.61 -3.70
N GLU A 81 -23.11 -10.91 -3.45
CA GLU A 81 -24.25 -11.48 -2.75
C GLU A 81 -23.77 -12.47 -1.68
N ILE A 82 -24.60 -12.69 -0.65
CA ILE A 82 -24.25 -13.61 0.44
C ILE A 82 -24.12 -15.02 -0.13
N GLY A 83 -22.94 -15.63 0.03
CA GLY A 83 -22.66 -16.97 -0.48
C GLY A 83 -22.47 -17.06 -1.99
N SER A 84 -22.40 -15.94 -2.72
CA SER A 84 -22.05 -15.98 -4.14
C SER A 84 -20.60 -16.34 -4.35
N GLU A 85 -20.32 -16.89 -5.53
CA GLU A 85 -18.95 -17.11 -5.98
C GLU A 85 -18.17 -15.80 -6.03
N TRP A 86 -16.89 -15.91 -5.71
CA TRP A 86 -15.93 -14.83 -5.86
C TRP A 86 -15.44 -14.82 -7.31
N VAL A 87 -15.59 -13.68 -7.98
CA VAL A 87 -15.25 -13.52 -9.40
C VAL A 87 -13.99 -12.68 -9.51
N ASP A 88 -12.98 -13.23 -10.20
CA ASP A 88 -11.73 -12.52 -10.49
C ASP A 88 -11.91 -11.53 -11.65
N HIS A 89 -11.41 -10.32 -11.43
CA HIS A 89 -11.29 -9.27 -12.44
C HIS A 89 -9.80 -9.00 -12.69
N SER A 90 -9.28 -9.52 -13.81
CA SER A 90 -7.87 -9.33 -14.18
C SER A 90 -7.56 -7.87 -14.52
N ALA A 91 -6.40 -7.40 -14.05
CA ALA A 91 -5.84 -6.10 -14.40
C ALA A 91 -4.94 -6.15 -15.65
N ASP A 92 -4.68 -7.32 -16.25
CA ASP A 92 -3.63 -7.51 -17.27
C ASP A 92 -3.83 -6.66 -18.54
N ALA A 93 -5.07 -6.25 -18.82
CA ALA A 93 -5.40 -5.37 -19.94
C ALA A 93 -5.19 -3.88 -19.62
N MET A 94 -5.10 -3.50 -18.35
CA MET A 94 -4.91 -2.12 -17.89
C MET A 94 -3.46 -1.65 -18.07
N HIS A 95 -3.24 -0.35 -18.27
CA HIS A 95 -1.90 0.19 -18.56
C HIS A 95 -0.88 -0.11 -17.46
N LEU A 96 -1.26 0.01 -16.18
CA LEU A 96 -0.40 -0.34 -15.03
C LEU A 96 -0.55 -1.80 -14.60
N GLY A 97 -1.51 -2.55 -15.15
CA GLY A 97 -1.68 -3.96 -14.85
C GLY A 97 -0.93 -4.89 -15.81
N LYS A 98 -0.40 -4.37 -16.93
CA LYS A 98 0.44 -5.13 -17.86
C LYS A 98 1.78 -5.53 -17.24
N VAL A 99 2.19 -6.77 -17.50
CA VAL A 99 3.50 -7.27 -17.06
C VAL A 99 4.61 -6.49 -17.77
N ASN A 100 5.47 -5.83 -16.99
CA ASN A 100 6.64 -5.10 -17.50
C ASN A 100 7.97 -5.65 -16.97
N ILE A 101 7.92 -6.63 -16.06
CA ILE A 101 9.08 -7.42 -15.60
C ILE A 101 8.90 -8.84 -16.11
N ILE A 102 9.85 -9.31 -16.91
CA ILE A 102 9.83 -10.65 -17.56
C ILE A 102 10.98 -11.53 -17.03
N ASN A 103 11.99 -10.93 -16.41
CA ASN A 103 13.10 -11.63 -15.78
C ASN A 103 12.96 -11.54 -14.25
N HIS A 104 13.54 -12.49 -13.52
CA HIS A 104 13.64 -12.40 -12.06
C HIS A 104 14.36 -11.09 -11.71
N SER A 105 13.63 -10.08 -11.24
CA SER A 105 14.28 -8.89 -10.71
C SER A 105 15.09 -9.36 -9.50
N GLY A 106 16.29 -8.86 -9.28
CA GLY A 106 17.14 -9.27 -8.15
C GLY A 106 16.54 -8.95 -6.76
N ARG A 107 15.24 -8.66 -6.69
CA ARG A 107 14.48 -8.31 -5.51
C ARG A 107 13.70 -9.53 -5.05
N THR A 108 13.80 -9.80 -3.76
CA THR A 108 13.32 -11.03 -3.11
C THR A 108 11.80 -11.23 -3.14
N ASN A 109 11.02 -10.19 -3.45
CA ASN A 109 9.55 -10.21 -3.32
C ASN A 109 8.82 -9.97 -4.66
N GLU A 110 9.49 -10.06 -5.81
CA GLU A 110 8.84 -9.89 -7.11
C GLU A 110 8.87 -11.20 -7.91
N ALA A 111 7.69 -11.73 -8.26
CA ALA A 111 7.63 -12.88 -9.15
C ALA A 111 8.05 -12.47 -10.59
N PRO A 112 8.64 -13.37 -11.40
CA PRO A 112 9.17 -13.05 -12.74
C PRO A 112 8.14 -12.58 -13.78
N GLN A 113 6.85 -12.59 -13.45
CA GLN A 113 5.75 -12.10 -14.28
C GLN A 113 4.86 -11.19 -13.44
N GLN A 114 5.35 -9.98 -13.17
CA GLN A 114 4.65 -8.99 -12.35
C GLN A 114 4.67 -7.62 -13.00
N SER A 115 3.63 -6.85 -12.70
CA SER A 115 3.43 -5.48 -13.16
C SER A 115 3.98 -4.55 -12.10
N ASN A 116 5.04 -3.81 -12.41
CA ASN A 116 5.81 -3.01 -11.46
C ASN A 116 6.11 -1.61 -12.04
N TYR A 117 5.24 -0.65 -11.72
CA TYR A 117 5.28 0.70 -12.22
C TYR A 117 5.67 1.72 -11.14
N ARG A 118 6.72 1.45 -10.36
CA ARG A 118 7.21 2.35 -9.29
C ARG A 118 7.53 3.78 -9.76
N GLY A 119 7.76 3.99 -11.07
CA GLY A 119 7.95 5.31 -11.68
C GLY A 119 6.66 6.09 -11.95
N ALA A 120 5.47 5.48 -11.85
CA ALA A 120 4.20 6.10 -12.23
C ALA A 120 3.90 7.37 -11.41
N GLY A 121 4.19 7.36 -10.11
CA GLY A 121 3.99 8.54 -9.25
C GLY A 121 4.90 9.71 -9.63
N LEU A 122 6.14 9.45 -10.04
CA LEU A 122 7.05 10.49 -10.52
C LEU A 122 6.61 11.02 -11.89
N ALA A 123 6.13 10.14 -12.77
CA ALA A 123 5.63 10.53 -14.08
C ALA A 123 4.33 11.38 -13.98
N ASP A 124 3.41 11.03 -13.07
CA ASP A 124 2.23 11.86 -12.73
C ASP A 124 2.65 13.25 -12.23
N LEU A 125 3.66 13.32 -11.34
CA LEU A 125 4.19 14.59 -10.85
C LEU A 125 4.75 15.46 -11.99
N ILE A 126 5.58 14.90 -12.87
CA ILE A 126 6.16 15.64 -14.01
C ILE A 126 5.04 16.13 -14.93
N TYR A 127 4.11 15.25 -15.30
CA TYR A 127 2.98 15.61 -16.16
C TYR A 127 2.14 16.74 -15.56
N ALA A 128 1.86 16.70 -14.26
CA ALA A 128 1.09 17.72 -13.58
C ALA A 128 1.81 19.08 -13.57
N ILE A 129 3.14 19.10 -13.40
CA ILE A 129 3.96 20.32 -13.49
C ILE A 129 3.90 20.91 -14.91
N GLU A 130 4.06 20.07 -15.95
CA GLU A 130 4.01 20.50 -17.35
C GLU A 130 2.66 21.08 -17.75
N ASN A 131 1.57 20.57 -17.17
CA ASN A 131 0.20 20.97 -17.50
C ASN A 131 -0.43 21.93 -16.47
N ASN A 132 0.35 22.39 -15.48
CA ASN A 132 -0.10 23.27 -14.40
C ASN A 132 -1.36 22.75 -13.68
N THR A 133 -1.38 21.45 -13.36
CA THR A 133 -2.43 20.79 -12.57
C THR A 133 -1.88 20.31 -11.22
N GLU A 134 -2.74 20.02 -10.26
CA GLU A 134 -2.33 19.41 -9.00
C GLU A 134 -1.95 17.93 -9.22
N HIS A 135 -0.76 17.53 -8.78
CA HIS A 135 -0.32 16.13 -8.79
C HIS A 135 -0.98 15.36 -7.65
N ARG A 136 -1.15 14.05 -7.83
CA ARG A 136 -1.92 13.22 -6.88
C ARG A 136 -1.20 13.04 -5.55
N CYS A 137 0.10 12.79 -5.61
CA CYS A 137 0.96 12.59 -4.45
C CYS A 137 1.54 13.90 -3.95
N ASN A 138 0.69 14.87 -3.61
CA ASN A 138 1.13 16.20 -3.20
C ASN A 138 1.50 16.32 -1.72
N GLY A 139 2.06 17.47 -1.36
CA GLY A 139 2.53 17.76 -0.01
C GLY A 139 1.44 17.70 1.06
N ASN A 140 0.18 18.03 0.73
CA ASN A 140 -0.93 17.95 1.69
C ASN A 140 -1.24 16.48 2.02
N LEU A 141 -1.30 15.61 1.00
CA LEU A 141 -1.47 14.18 1.22
C LEU A 141 -0.27 13.58 1.98
N ALA A 142 0.95 13.95 1.62
CA ALA A 142 2.16 13.46 2.27
C ALA A 142 2.22 13.87 3.76
N LEU A 143 1.88 15.11 4.09
CA LEU A 143 1.78 15.59 5.46
C LEU A 143 0.69 14.84 6.24
N HIS A 144 -0.46 14.59 5.61
CA HIS A 144 -1.54 13.84 6.26
C HIS A 144 -1.16 12.38 6.54
N VAL A 145 -0.45 11.73 5.62
CA VAL A 145 0.10 10.38 5.83
C VAL A 145 1.11 10.36 6.97
N LEU A 146 1.97 11.39 7.07
CA LEU A 146 2.93 11.50 8.17
C LEU A 146 2.24 11.64 9.53
N ASP A 147 1.24 12.51 9.63
CA ASP A 147 0.41 12.67 10.84
C ASP A 147 -0.31 11.35 11.20
N LEU A 148 -0.87 10.65 10.21
CA LEU A 148 -1.48 9.33 10.44
C LEU A 148 -0.48 8.33 11.03
N ILE A 149 0.74 8.25 10.48
CA ILE A 149 1.78 7.35 10.98
C ILE A 149 2.17 7.73 12.40
N GLU A 150 2.50 9.00 12.64
CA GLU A 150 2.93 9.49 13.96
C GLU A 150 1.84 9.30 15.02
N SER A 151 0.60 9.66 14.70
CA SER A 151 -0.56 9.50 15.58
C SER A 151 -0.86 8.04 15.86
N THR A 152 -0.71 7.14 14.88
CA THR A 152 -0.85 5.69 15.09
C THR A 152 0.20 5.15 16.06
N LEU A 153 1.45 5.61 15.93
CA LEU A 153 2.53 5.23 16.85
C LEU A 153 2.25 5.72 18.29
N LYS A 154 1.85 6.99 18.44
CA LYS A 154 1.46 7.57 19.73
C LYS A 154 0.26 6.86 20.35
N ALA A 155 -0.76 6.57 19.56
CA ALA A 155 -1.95 5.84 20.00
C ALA A 155 -1.58 4.45 20.53
N ALA A 156 -0.68 3.75 19.84
CA ALA A 156 -0.20 2.43 20.26
C ALA A 156 0.63 2.48 21.56
N GLU A 157 1.41 3.53 21.77
CA GLU A 157 2.20 3.73 23.00
C GLU A 157 1.32 4.11 24.20
N LEU A 158 0.38 5.02 23.99
CA LEU A 158 -0.50 5.54 25.05
C LEU A 158 -1.69 4.62 25.35
N GLY A 159 -2.03 3.71 24.43
CA GLY A 159 -3.22 2.86 24.52
C GLY A 159 -4.52 3.66 24.42
N GLN A 160 -4.52 4.75 23.66
CA GLN A 160 -5.64 5.69 23.55
C GLN A 160 -5.90 6.05 22.09
N GLU A 161 -7.12 6.48 21.81
CA GLU A 161 -7.46 7.08 20.52
C GLU A 161 -6.78 8.45 20.40
N ILE A 162 -6.18 8.71 19.23
CA ILE A 162 -5.54 9.99 18.90
C ILE A 162 -6.19 10.54 17.65
N THR A 163 -6.77 11.75 17.76
CA THR A 163 -7.31 12.48 16.62
C THR A 163 -6.18 13.08 15.80
N LEU A 164 -6.23 12.89 14.47
CA LEU A 164 -5.30 13.51 13.54
C LEU A 164 -5.43 15.04 13.56
N GLN A 165 -4.30 15.72 13.41
CA GLN A 165 -4.23 17.19 13.39
C GLN A 165 -4.40 17.77 11.98
N THR A 166 -4.26 16.93 10.97
CA THR A 166 -4.26 17.31 9.57
C THR A 166 -5.44 16.68 8.82
N THR A 167 -5.71 17.22 7.64
CA THR A 167 -6.67 16.66 6.68
C THR A 167 -6.09 16.77 5.27
N CYS A 168 -6.63 16.00 4.33
CA CYS A 168 -6.28 16.10 2.92
C CYS A 168 -7.51 15.86 2.04
N ASN A 169 -7.45 16.36 0.80
CA ASN A 169 -8.43 15.98 -0.21
C ASN A 169 -8.26 14.50 -0.58
N LYS A 170 -9.38 13.79 -0.75
CA LYS A 170 -9.35 12.43 -1.32
C LYS A 170 -8.79 12.51 -2.74
N PRO A 171 -7.72 11.77 -3.08
CA PRO A 171 -7.20 11.76 -4.43
C PRO A 171 -8.27 11.31 -5.43
N ALA A 172 -8.33 11.97 -6.59
CA ALA A 172 -9.16 11.51 -7.69
C ALA A 172 -8.69 10.10 -8.14
N PRO A 173 -9.54 9.29 -8.79
CA PRO A 173 -9.08 8.07 -9.47
C PRO A 173 -8.01 8.40 -10.51
N PHE A 174 -7.04 7.51 -10.70
CA PHE A 174 -6.06 7.59 -11.80
C PHE A 174 -6.61 6.81 -12.98
N THR A 175 -7.21 7.51 -13.95
CA THR A 175 -7.92 6.84 -15.05
C THR A 175 -6.96 6.30 -16.10
N GLU A 176 -7.40 5.30 -16.86
CA GLU A 176 -6.60 4.73 -17.96
C GLU A 176 -6.20 5.79 -19.01
N ASP A 177 -7.06 6.76 -19.29
CA ASP A 177 -6.74 7.88 -20.19
C ASP A 177 -5.59 8.73 -19.63
N GLN A 178 -5.61 9.06 -18.34
CA GLN A 178 -4.55 9.84 -17.70
C GLN A 178 -3.25 9.04 -17.62
N ILE A 179 -3.34 7.74 -17.32
CA ILE A 179 -2.18 6.85 -17.32
C ILE A 179 -1.54 6.79 -18.70
N SER A 180 -2.33 6.77 -19.78
CA SER A 180 -1.82 6.73 -21.15
C SER A 180 -0.91 7.92 -21.49
N HIS A 181 -1.13 9.07 -20.86
CA HIS A 181 -0.29 10.27 -21.07
C HIS A 181 1.09 10.18 -20.43
N ILE A 182 1.25 9.36 -19.38
CA ILE A 182 2.52 9.19 -18.66
C ILE A 182 3.29 7.92 -19.06
N MET A 183 2.69 7.05 -19.87
CA MET A 183 3.23 5.75 -20.30
C MET A 183 4.03 5.82 -21.62
N LYS A 184 4.76 6.93 -21.86
CA LYS A 184 5.54 7.13 -23.09
C LYS A 184 6.71 6.17 -23.25
#